data_AF-A0A0T7BQ39-F1
#
_entry.id   AF-A0A0T7BQ39-F1
#
_cell.length_a   1.000
_cell.length_b   1.000
_cell.length_c   1.000
_cell.angle_alpha   90.00
_cell.angle_beta   90.00
_cell.angle_gamma   90.00
#
_symmetry.space_group_name_H-M   'P 1'
#
loop_
_entity.id
_entity.type
_entity.pdbx_description
1 polymer ?
#
loop_
_entity_poly.entity_id
_entity_poly.type
_entity_poly.pdbx_seq_one_letter_code
_entity_poly.pdbx_strand_id
1 'polypeptide(L)'
;MALRLNHFDTKTKQETGIEEKLENTLAEYLFPGVEFSIGTAYPEATIPEDLQEYKGKTLQFSAGERMFFASNPNIREQLYPNPSDGAAYPLPFTPCRSFHELENVRVLIVDDVTGENGGVIANGDARKLVGDCKGLIDRNFALSNNIDKRAFQFRLGIKIQAESRVMRIAKGTLAPAELDRLGESSFRMGGKVRDGTFRSRFGYDLVLATSSFKGRKGDDAIKPGEYVLLIGLGVKALALYREHSLGTQILVNYPKAVNKEIIPIIKQQAEQLASDQKDIIKLAQRYMKTYERRKALLATSQENEPNLQADIDKFFVFDNLDSGGEIEETQESDNLAASQKDLLLYSLLKADLANYCQLLEHPKIIAELQEFTRKQWVEIATGRSIKFTSGLAQPSLDLQHDEICIPFLGEGEEIIVTRSPLINSNGISNKLRKSRNCQG
;
A
#
# COMPACT_ATOMS: atom_id res chain seq x y z
N MET A 1 10.01 5.76 -14.68
CA MET A 1 11.34 6.32 -14.34
C MET A 1 11.86 5.51 -13.15
N ALA A 2 13.18 5.36 -13.01
CA ALA A 2 13.76 4.56 -11.94
C ALA A 2 15.06 5.16 -11.39
N LEU A 3 15.14 5.30 -10.08
CA LEU A 3 16.32 5.68 -9.32
C LEU A 3 17.18 4.45 -9.05
N ARG A 4 18.47 4.54 -9.37
CA ARG A 4 19.46 3.51 -9.03
C ARG A 4 20.29 3.96 -7.86
N LEU A 5 20.42 3.09 -6.86
CA LEU A 5 21.08 3.38 -5.60
C LEU A 5 22.18 2.34 -5.36
N ASN A 6 23.43 2.79 -5.41
CA ASN A 6 24.56 1.95 -5.06
C ASN A 6 24.70 1.88 -3.54
N HIS A 7 24.94 0.67 -3.04
CA HIS A 7 25.14 0.41 -1.63
C HIS A 7 26.62 0.46 -1.26
N PHE A 8 26.90 0.95 -0.05
CA PHE A 8 28.23 0.95 0.54
C PHE A 8 28.17 0.66 2.04
N ASP A 9 29.24 0.10 2.58
CA ASP A 9 29.41 -0.11 4.02
C ASP A 9 29.84 1.20 4.67
N THR A 10 29.08 1.70 5.66
CA THR A 10 29.37 3.01 6.28
C THR A 10 30.66 3.02 7.08
N LYS A 11 31.10 1.87 7.61
CA LYS A 11 32.29 1.76 8.46
C LYS A 11 33.55 1.66 7.64
N THR A 12 33.54 0.86 6.58
CA THR A 12 34.71 0.68 5.69
C THR A 12 34.76 1.68 4.54
N LYS A 13 33.62 2.35 4.26
CA LYS A 13 33.43 3.25 3.10
C LYS A 13 33.69 2.54 1.76
N GLN A 14 33.50 1.23 1.70
CA GLN A 14 33.65 0.44 0.48
C GLN A 14 32.29 0.15 -0.15
N GLU A 15 32.24 0.15 -1.48
CA GLU A 15 31.05 -0.28 -2.22
C GLU A 15 30.83 -1.78 -2.00
N THR A 16 29.58 -2.18 -1.83
CA THR A 16 29.24 -3.60 -1.66
C THR A 16 29.02 -4.31 -3.00
N GLY A 17 28.97 -3.57 -4.10
CA GLY A 17 28.60 -4.08 -5.43
C GLY A 17 27.08 -4.26 -5.62
N ILE A 18 26.27 -3.99 -4.61
CA ILE A 18 24.81 -4.10 -4.66
C ILE A 18 24.20 -2.80 -5.22
N GLU A 19 23.41 -2.93 -6.29
CA GLU A 19 22.60 -1.85 -6.87
C GLU A 19 21.11 -2.11 -6.55
N GLU A 20 20.45 -1.15 -5.90
CA GLU A 20 19.01 -1.19 -5.68
C GLU A 20 18.30 -0.24 -6.65
N LYS A 21 17.34 -0.79 -7.39
CA LYS A 21 16.48 -0.02 -8.28
C LYS A 21 15.16 0.32 -7.58
N LEU A 22 14.88 1.60 -7.40
CA LEU A 22 13.58 2.09 -6.93
C LEU A 22 12.82 2.69 -8.11
N GLU A 23 11.58 2.24 -8.31
CA GLU A 23 10.73 2.78 -9.37
C GLU A 23 9.70 3.76 -8.82
N ASN A 24 9.35 4.78 -9.64
CA ASN A 24 8.21 5.67 -9.39
C ASN A 24 8.32 6.40 -8.03
N THR A 25 9.49 6.93 -7.72
CA THR A 25 9.76 7.58 -6.43
C THR A 25 9.55 9.09 -6.49
N LEU A 26 9.23 9.68 -5.32
CA LEU A 26 9.20 11.14 -5.19
C LEU A 26 10.59 11.76 -5.21
N ALA A 27 11.64 11.01 -4.87
CA ALA A 27 13.03 11.47 -4.94
C ALA A 27 13.40 11.86 -6.39
N GLU A 28 13.05 11.04 -7.37
CA GLU A 28 13.26 11.34 -8.80
C GLU A 28 12.51 12.60 -9.24
N TYR A 29 11.26 12.73 -8.80
CA TYR A 29 10.41 13.85 -9.18
C TYR A 29 10.87 15.17 -8.55
N LEU A 30 11.17 15.17 -7.24
CA LEU A 30 11.50 16.39 -6.49
C LEU A 30 12.95 16.84 -6.72
N PHE A 31 13.86 15.90 -6.95
CA PHE A 31 15.30 16.15 -7.01
C PHE A 31 15.94 15.65 -8.32
N PRO A 32 15.48 16.14 -9.48
CA PRO A 32 16.06 15.73 -10.75
C PRO A 32 17.56 16.08 -10.80
N GLY A 33 18.39 15.12 -11.22
CA GLY A 33 19.84 15.30 -11.34
C GLY A 33 20.63 15.16 -10.03
N VAL A 34 19.97 14.86 -8.91
CA VAL A 34 20.68 14.51 -7.66
C VAL A 34 21.06 13.05 -7.68
N GLU A 35 22.32 12.76 -7.39
CA GLU A 35 22.82 11.39 -7.25
C GLU A 35 22.65 10.93 -5.81
N PHE A 36 22.19 9.69 -5.65
CA PHE A 36 21.93 9.09 -4.35
C PHE A 36 22.74 7.80 -4.15
N SER A 37 23.03 7.47 -2.88
CA SER A 37 23.66 6.20 -2.49
C SER A 37 23.11 5.76 -1.13
N ILE A 38 23.18 4.46 -0.84
CA ILE A 38 22.69 3.89 0.43
C ILE A 38 23.89 3.39 1.24
N GLY A 39 24.05 3.93 2.44
CA GLY A 39 24.91 3.36 3.47
C GLY A 39 24.13 2.43 4.38
N THR A 40 24.72 1.32 4.81
CA THR A 40 24.14 0.43 5.83
C THR A 40 24.59 0.86 7.22
N ALA A 41 23.63 1.20 8.09
CA ALA A 41 23.86 1.40 9.51
C ALA A 41 23.66 0.10 10.29
N TYR A 42 24.62 -0.20 11.16
CA TYR A 42 24.63 -1.34 12.07
C TYR A 42 24.15 -0.86 13.45
N PRO A 43 22.95 -1.25 13.92
CA PRO A 43 22.27 -0.63 15.07
C PRO A 43 23.11 -0.51 16.35
N GLU A 44 24.05 -1.44 16.59
CA GLU A 44 24.90 -1.46 17.78
C GLU A 44 26.35 -1.05 17.51
N ALA A 45 26.70 -0.75 16.26
CA ALA A 45 28.09 -0.57 15.86
C ALA A 45 28.36 0.71 15.08
N THR A 46 27.40 1.29 14.37
CA THR A 46 27.59 2.52 13.60
C THR A 46 27.66 3.73 14.53
N ILE A 47 28.75 4.49 14.41
CA ILE A 47 28.95 5.76 15.13
C ILE A 47 28.78 6.97 14.19
N PRO A 48 28.56 8.19 14.70
CA PRO A 48 28.38 9.38 13.84
C PRO A 48 29.51 9.63 12.82
N GLU A 49 30.74 9.26 13.15
CA GLU A 49 31.91 9.35 12.28
C GLU A 49 31.79 8.43 11.04
N ASP A 50 31.14 7.28 11.19
CA ASP A 50 30.86 6.36 10.08
C ASP A 50 29.82 6.95 9.11
N LEU A 51 29.05 7.95 9.53
CA LEU A 51 27.99 8.58 8.73
C LEU A 51 28.44 9.89 8.04
N GLN A 52 29.74 10.20 8.12
CA GLN A 52 30.34 11.32 7.39
C GLN A 52 30.30 11.12 5.88
N GLU A 53 30.62 12.20 5.14
CA GLU A 53 30.59 12.25 3.68
C GLU A 53 31.21 11.02 3.01
N TYR A 54 30.54 10.57 1.95
CA TYR A 54 30.96 9.45 1.11
C TYR A 54 30.97 9.89 -0.35
N LYS A 55 32.16 9.93 -0.98
CA LYS A 55 32.34 10.31 -2.39
C LYS A 55 31.59 11.61 -2.78
N GLY A 56 31.73 12.68 -1.99
CA GLY A 56 31.05 13.96 -2.24
C GLY A 56 29.54 13.94 -1.95
N LYS A 57 29.01 12.87 -1.35
CA LYS A 57 27.61 12.74 -0.95
C LYS A 57 27.50 12.80 0.57
N THR A 58 26.52 13.53 1.10
CA THR A 58 26.29 13.67 2.56
C THR A 58 25.01 12.98 2.97
N LEU A 59 24.90 12.55 4.23
CA LEU A 59 23.69 11.89 4.75
C LEU A 59 22.52 12.88 4.81
N GLN A 60 21.40 12.53 4.17
CA GLN A 60 20.22 13.40 4.08
C GLN A 60 18.96 12.77 4.68
N PHE A 61 18.78 11.46 4.56
CA PHE A 61 17.60 10.76 5.07
C PHE A 61 17.98 9.39 5.66
N SER A 62 17.11 8.82 6.49
CA SER A 62 17.29 7.46 7.00
C SER A 62 15.98 6.66 7.06
N ALA A 63 16.07 5.35 6.88
CA ALA A 63 14.95 4.41 6.98
C ALA A 63 15.42 3.10 7.63
N GLY A 64 15.35 3.03 8.96
CA GLY A 64 15.91 1.91 9.71
C GLY A 64 17.43 1.86 9.54
N GLU A 65 17.93 0.74 9.01
CA GLU A 65 19.35 0.52 8.72
C GLU A 65 19.82 1.22 7.44
N ARG A 66 18.90 1.74 6.61
CA ARG A 66 19.25 2.39 5.34
C ARG A 66 19.52 3.89 5.56
N MET A 67 20.70 4.34 5.19
CA MET A 67 21.14 5.73 5.28
C MET A 67 21.30 6.30 3.88
N PHE A 68 20.48 7.29 3.50
CA PHE A 68 20.46 7.85 2.15
C PHE A 68 21.39 9.06 2.05
N PHE A 69 22.47 8.89 1.29
CA PHE A 69 23.44 9.93 0.99
C PHE A 69 23.11 10.58 -0.35
N ALA A 70 23.29 11.89 -0.48
CA ALA A 70 23.01 12.62 -1.71
C ALA A 70 24.12 13.61 -2.08
N SER A 71 24.32 13.82 -3.39
CA SER A 71 25.32 14.76 -3.91
C SER A 71 25.01 16.23 -3.61
N ASN A 72 23.74 16.56 -3.36
CA ASN A 72 23.33 17.88 -2.90
C ASN A 72 23.09 17.85 -1.37
N PRO A 73 23.87 18.59 -0.56
CA PRO A 73 23.81 18.51 0.90
C PRO A 73 22.58 19.18 1.53
N ASN A 74 21.77 19.86 0.73
CA ASN A 74 20.67 20.68 1.22
C ASN A 74 19.28 20.11 0.87
N ILE A 75 19.21 18.94 0.22
CA ILE A 75 17.92 18.41 -0.25
C ILE A 75 16.97 18.05 0.91
N ARG A 76 17.51 17.61 2.05
CA ARG A 76 16.70 17.38 3.24
C ARG A 76 16.07 18.68 3.68
N GLU A 77 16.85 19.75 3.83
CA GLU A 77 16.38 21.05 4.33
C GLU A 77 15.37 21.72 3.40
N GLN A 78 15.50 21.50 2.10
CA GLN A 78 14.52 21.96 1.11
C GLN A 78 13.14 21.35 1.35
N LEU A 79 13.06 20.10 1.84
CA LEU A 79 11.81 19.40 2.09
C LEU A 79 11.36 19.46 3.55
N TYR A 80 12.30 19.27 4.46
CA TYR A 80 12.15 19.09 5.90
C TYR A 80 13.14 20.00 6.64
N PRO A 81 12.67 21.15 7.15
CA PRO A 81 13.52 22.06 7.93
C PRO A 81 14.14 21.37 9.14
N ASN A 82 13.37 20.52 9.85
CA ASN A 82 13.88 19.79 11.01
C ASN A 82 14.64 18.51 10.58
N PRO A 83 15.87 18.27 11.08
CA PRO A 83 16.63 17.06 10.77
C PRO A 83 15.91 15.76 11.13
N SER A 84 15.19 15.73 12.25
CA SER A 84 14.46 14.55 12.72
C SER A 84 13.38 14.08 11.74
N ASP A 85 12.81 14.98 10.94
CA ASP A 85 11.82 14.63 9.91
C ASP A 85 12.44 13.86 8.74
N GLY A 86 13.74 14.06 8.47
CA GLY A 86 14.50 13.27 7.48
C GLY A 86 14.68 11.80 7.86
N ALA A 87 14.64 11.50 9.17
CA ALA A 87 14.66 10.13 9.70
C ALA A 87 13.24 9.57 9.90
N ALA A 88 12.28 10.40 10.31
CA ALA A 88 10.90 9.98 10.53
C ALA A 88 10.14 9.73 9.21
N TYR A 89 10.51 10.44 8.14
CA TYR A 89 9.77 10.45 6.89
C TYR A 89 10.68 10.27 5.66
N PRO A 90 11.26 9.07 5.43
CA PRO A 90 11.97 8.72 4.18
C PRO A 90 11.00 8.51 2.99
N LEU A 91 9.95 9.33 2.93
CA LEU A 91 8.90 9.29 1.93
C LEU A 91 9.39 9.51 0.49
N PRO A 92 10.44 10.35 0.22
CA PRO A 92 10.96 10.50 -1.13
C PRO A 92 11.34 9.18 -1.80
N PHE A 93 11.91 8.24 -1.03
CA PHE A 93 12.42 6.97 -1.52
C PHE A 93 11.41 5.82 -1.45
N THR A 94 10.13 6.09 -1.15
CA THR A 94 9.11 5.03 -1.16
C THR A 94 8.70 4.72 -2.60
N PRO A 95 8.93 3.50 -3.12
CA PRO A 95 8.45 3.12 -4.44
C PRO A 95 6.93 3.16 -4.53
N CYS A 96 6.42 3.50 -5.72
CA CYS A 96 5.00 3.51 -6.01
C CYS A 96 4.69 2.56 -7.18
N ARG A 97 3.48 2.02 -7.22
CA ARG A 97 3.02 1.16 -8.33
C ARG A 97 2.92 1.94 -9.64
N SER A 98 2.52 3.21 -9.54
CA SER A 98 2.47 4.13 -10.66
C SER A 98 2.77 5.55 -10.16
N PHE A 99 3.27 6.40 -11.06
CA PHE A 99 3.55 7.80 -10.78
C PHE A 99 2.93 8.70 -11.85
N HIS A 100 2.34 9.80 -11.43
CA HIS A 100 1.62 10.74 -12.30
C HIS A 100 2.12 12.16 -12.03
N GLU A 101 2.76 12.79 -13.01
CA GLU A 101 3.03 14.23 -12.97
C GLU A 101 1.78 14.95 -13.53
N LEU A 102 1.17 15.79 -12.69
CA LEU A 102 -0.12 16.39 -12.96
C LEU A 102 -0.01 17.91 -12.88
N GLU A 103 -0.46 18.58 -13.93
CA GLU A 103 -0.44 20.03 -14.07
C GLU A 103 -1.79 20.67 -13.77
N ASN A 104 -1.78 21.92 -13.31
CA ASN A 104 -2.97 22.74 -13.07
C ASN A 104 -4.03 22.05 -12.19
N VAL A 105 -3.58 21.28 -11.20
CA VAL A 105 -4.46 20.51 -10.32
C VAL A 105 -5.11 21.45 -9.32
N ARG A 106 -6.45 21.52 -9.31
CA ARG A 106 -7.21 22.32 -8.35
C ARG A 106 -7.35 21.53 -7.06
N VAL A 107 -6.71 22.01 -6.00
CA VAL A 107 -6.65 21.34 -4.71
C VAL A 107 -7.31 22.21 -3.64
N LEU A 108 -8.26 21.63 -2.92
CA LEU A 108 -8.78 22.22 -1.69
C LEU A 108 -8.05 21.61 -0.49
N ILE A 109 -7.39 22.45 0.30
CA ILE A 109 -6.75 22.05 1.56
C ILE A 109 -7.70 22.35 2.71
N VAL A 110 -7.99 21.35 3.52
CA VAL A 110 -8.91 21.44 4.67
C VAL A 110 -8.18 21.07 5.95
N ASP A 111 -8.36 21.85 7.01
CA ASP A 111 -7.96 21.46 8.35
C ASP A 111 -8.89 20.34 8.86
N ASP A 112 -8.36 19.14 9.08
CA ASP A 112 -9.15 17.97 9.48
C ASP A 112 -9.65 18.01 10.93
N VAL A 113 -9.17 18.96 11.75
CA VAL A 113 -9.62 19.19 13.12
C VAL A 113 -10.73 20.25 13.16
N THR A 114 -10.54 21.38 12.48
CA THR A 114 -11.46 22.55 12.57
C THR A 114 -12.43 22.65 11.40
N GLY A 115 -12.13 22.03 10.27
CA GLY A 115 -12.88 22.16 9.01
C GLY A 115 -12.58 23.45 8.25
N GLU A 116 -11.63 24.28 8.70
CA GLU A 116 -11.21 25.48 7.98
C GLU A 116 -10.75 25.10 6.56
N ASN A 117 -11.21 25.85 5.56
CA ASN A 117 -11.00 25.54 4.14
C ASN A 117 -10.89 26.81 3.28
N GLY A 118 -10.54 27.96 3.87
CA GLY A 118 -10.49 29.24 3.16
C GLY A 118 -11.87 29.85 2.86
N GLY A 119 -12.94 29.38 3.51
CA GLY A 119 -14.29 29.92 3.36
C GLY A 119 -15.00 29.48 2.07
N VAL A 120 -14.59 28.37 1.48
CA VAL A 120 -15.20 27.78 0.27
C VAL A 120 -16.55 27.18 0.58
N ILE A 121 -16.62 26.36 1.64
CA ILE A 121 -17.84 25.74 2.15
C ILE A 121 -17.87 25.81 3.68
N ALA A 122 -19.03 25.49 4.28
CA ALA A 122 -19.15 25.46 5.74
C ALA A 122 -18.15 24.48 6.35
N ASN A 123 -17.49 24.90 7.45
CA ASN A 123 -16.44 24.10 8.08
C ASN A 123 -16.93 22.69 8.49
N GLY A 124 -18.17 22.57 8.95
CA GLY A 124 -18.77 21.28 9.30
C GLY A 124 -18.83 20.32 8.11
N ASP A 125 -19.15 20.82 6.92
CA ASP A 125 -19.22 20.01 5.69
C ASP A 125 -17.82 19.68 5.17
N ALA A 126 -16.91 20.66 5.15
CA ALA A 126 -15.52 20.42 4.75
C ALA A 126 -14.83 19.36 5.60
N ARG A 127 -15.08 19.38 6.93
CA ARG A 127 -14.49 18.42 7.85
C ARG A 127 -14.90 16.97 7.55
N LYS A 128 -16.08 16.74 6.96
CA LYS A 128 -16.54 15.40 6.55
C LYS A 128 -15.82 14.86 5.32
N LEU A 129 -15.29 15.74 4.47
CA LEU A 129 -14.56 15.37 3.26
C LEU A 129 -13.16 14.81 3.58
N VAL A 130 -12.60 15.16 4.74
CA VAL A 130 -11.25 14.79 5.15
C VAL A 130 -11.24 14.04 6.49
N GLY A 131 -10.04 13.67 6.95
CA GLY A 131 -9.76 13.07 8.25
C GLY A 131 -8.25 12.88 8.39
N ASP A 132 -7.79 12.16 9.42
CA ASP A 132 -6.36 11.93 9.64
C ASP A 132 -5.71 11.28 8.40
N CYS A 133 -4.94 12.10 7.67
CA CYS A 133 -4.32 11.75 6.40
C CYS A 133 -5.30 11.16 5.34
N LYS A 134 -6.60 11.47 5.42
CA LYS A 134 -7.62 11.10 4.43
C LYS A 134 -7.94 12.30 3.55
N GLY A 135 -8.01 12.06 2.24
CA GLY A 135 -8.52 13.00 1.25
C GLY A 135 -9.36 12.34 0.18
N LEU A 136 -9.79 13.14 -0.79
CA LEU A 136 -10.61 12.74 -1.93
C LEU A 136 -9.97 13.14 -3.24
N ILE A 137 -10.23 12.37 -4.29
CA ILE A 137 -9.84 12.67 -5.68
C ILE A 137 -11.09 12.66 -6.56
N ASP A 138 -11.21 13.60 -7.49
CA ASP A 138 -12.34 13.62 -8.41
C ASP A 138 -12.30 12.38 -9.31
N ARG A 139 -13.41 11.66 -9.39
CA ARG A 139 -13.49 10.39 -10.14
C ARG A 139 -13.14 10.58 -11.62
N ASN A 140 -13.65 11.65 -12.24
CA ASN A 140 -13.42 11.91 -13.65
C ASN A 140 -11.99 12.40 -13.91
N PHE A 141 -11.41 13.19 -13.00
CA PHE A 141 -10.01 13.58 -13.03
C PHE A 141 -9.09 12.36 -12.92
N ALA A 142 -9.37 11.45 -11.97
CA ALA A 142 -8.62 10.21 -11.81
C ALA A 142 -8.64 9.38 -13.09
N LEU A 143 -9.84 9.14 -13.65
CA LEU A 143 -10.02 8.39 -14.90
C LEU A 143 -9.26 9.02 -16.08
N SER A 144 -9.35 10.34 -16.24
CA SER A 144 -8.72 11.07 -17.35
C SER A 144 -7.19 11.01 -17.29
N ASN A 145 -6.63 10.78 -16.10
CA ASN A 145 -5.19 10.66 -15.86
C ASN A 145 -4.73 9.21 -15.65
N ASN A 146 -5.56 8.22 -15.98
CA ASN A 146 -5.25 6.79 -15.80
C ASN A 146 -4.89 6.41 -14.35
N ILE A 147 -5.52 7.07 -13.38
CA ILE A 147 -5.42 6.74 -11.96
C ILE A 147 -6.55 5.77 -11.61
N ASP A 148 -6.25 4.80 -10.75
CA ASP A 148 -7.19 3.75 -10.35
C ASP A 148 -8.47 4.33 -9.70
N LYS A 149 -9.60 3.67 -9.95
CA LYS A 149 -10.94 4.07 -9.48
C LYS A 149 -11.20 3.68 -8.03
N ARG A 150 -10.27 2.96 -7.39
CA ARG A 150 -10.37 2.55 -5.98
C ARG A 150 -9.71 3.57 -5.09
N ALA A 151 -10.03 3.50 -3.80
CA ALA A 151 -9.22 4.20 -2.81
C ALA A 151 -7.78 3.67 -2.82
N PHE A 152 -6.80 4.53 -2.57
CA PHE A 152 -5.39 4.15 -2.56
C PHE A 152 -4.57 4.95 -1.56
N GLN A 153 -3.46 4.35 -1.09
CA GLN A 153 -2.42 5.08 -0.37
C GLN A 153 -1.59 5.87 -1.37
N PHE A 154 -1.40 7.16 -1.10
CA PHE A 154 -0.65 8.05 -1.99
C PHE A 154 0.66 8.55 -1.38
N ARG A 155 1.54 9.00 -2.28
CA ARG A 155 2.70 9.84 -2.01
C ARG A 155 2.59 11.04 -2.95
N LEU A 156 2.59 12.26 -2.42
CA LEU A 156 2.45 13.46 -3.23
C LEU A 156 3.63 14.39 -2.98
N GLY A 157 4.25 14.88 -4.03
CA GLY A 157 5.30 15.90 -3.99
C GLY A 157 4.87 17.18 -4.69
N ILE A 158 5.29 18.31 -4.14
CA ILE A 158 5.06 19.64 -4.71
C ILE A 158 6.43 20.31 -4.88
N LYS A 159 6.76 20.70 -6.12
CA LYS A 159 7.95 21.51 -6.43
C LYS A 159 7.69 22.98 -6.05
N ILE A 160 8.77 23.78 -5.97
CA ILE A 160 8.65 25.22 -5.74
C ILE A 160 7.90 25.86 -6.91
N GLN A 161 6.83 26.60 -6.61
CA GLN A 161 5.98 27.29 -7.58
C GLN A 161 5.33 28.54 -6.94
N ALA A 162 4.57 29.31 -7.73
CA ALA A 162 3.96 30.56 -7.27
C ALA A 162 3.09 30.36 -6.03
N GLU A 163 2.27 29.31 -6.01
CA GLU A 163 1.35 28.97 -4.93
C GLU A 163 1.97 28.14 -3.80
N SER A 164 3.17 27.59 -4.01
CA SER A 164 3.96 26.93 -2.96
C SER A 164 5.43 27.32 -3.10
N ARG A 165 5.85 28.33 -2.34
CA ARG A 165 7.22 28.87 -2.37
C ARG A 165 8.29 27.94 -1.82
N VAL A 166 7.89 26.78 -1.30
CA VAL A 166 8.75 25.74 -0.75
C VAL A 166 8.36 24.38 -1.32
N MET A 167 9.30 23.44 -1.33
CA MET A 167 8.97 22.05 -1.64
C MET A 167 8.14 21.45 -0.51
N ARG A 168 7.17 20.61 -0.87
CA ARG A 168 6.29 19.92 0.08
C ARG A 168 6.11 18.47 -0.28
N ILE A 169 5.83 17.65 0.73
CA ILE A 169 5.48 16.25 0.58
C ILE A 169 4.27 15.92 1.43
N ALA A 170 3.39 15.09 0.89
CA ALA A 170 2.21 14.60 1.57
C ALA A 170 2.07 13.09 1.41
N LYS A 171 1.44 12.47 2.40
CA LYS A 171 1.06 11.05 2.41
C LYS A 171 -0.32 10.89 3.01
N GLY A 172 -1.00 9.85 2.57
CA GLY A 172 -2.32 9.55 3.11
C GLY A 172 -3.05 8.54 2.26
N THR A 173 -4.38 8.62 2.31
CA THR A 173 -5.29 7.86 1.46
C THR A 173 -6.14 8.83 0.65
N LEU A 174 -6.37 8.50 -0.62
CA LEU A 174 -7.32 9.19 -1.49
C LEU A 174 -8.44 8.22 -1.83
N ALA A 175 -9.69 8.66 -1.69
CA ALA A 175 -10.86 7.94 -2.20
C ALA A 175 -11.49 8.71 -3.36
N PRO A 176 -11.84 8.05 -4.47
CA PRO A 176 -12.55 8.70 -5.56
C PRO A 176 -13.94 9.19 -5.13
N ALA A 177 -14.28 10.43 -5.50
CA ALA A 177 -15.55 11.07 -5.20
C ALA A 177 -15.99 12.00 -6.36
N GLU A 178 -17.23 12.49 -6.33
CA GLU A 178 -17.71 13.53 -7.23
C GLU A 178 -17.38 14.89 -6.62
N LEU A 179 -16.38 15.57 -7.17
CA LEU A 179 -15.89 16.86 -6.65
C LEU A 179 -16.06 18.00 -7.64
N ASP A 180 -16.62 17.74 -8.82
CA ASP A 180 -16.75 18.67 -9.93
C ASP A 180 -17.64 19.88 -9.65
N ARG A 181 -18.53 19.78 -8.66
CA ARG A 181 -19.45 20.85 -8.21
C ARG A 181 -19.18 21.34 -6.78
N LEU A 182 -18.12 20.85 -6.14
CA LEU A 182 -17.83 21.21 -4.75
C LEU A 182 -17.52 22.72 -4.65
N GLY A 183 -18.22 23.44 -3.76
CA GLY A 183 -18.04 24.90 -3.61
C GLY A 183 -18.88 25.75 -4.56
N GLU A 184 -19.78 25.16 -5.36
CA GLU A 184 -20.79 25.89 -6.11
C GLU A 184 -21.77 26.60 -5.16
N SER A 185 -21.50 27.88 -4.88
CA SER A 185 -22.54 28.83 -4.48
C SER A 185 -23.03 29.56 -5.74
N SER A 186 -24.31 29.87 -5.81
CA SER A 186 -25.01 30.46 -6.97
C SER A 186 -24.47 31.84 -7.44
N PHE A 187 -23.34 32.32 -6.91
CA PHE A 187 -22.84 33.68 -7.08
C PHE A 187 -21.32 33.83 -7.29
N ARG A 188 -20.57 32.79 -7.72
CA ARG A 188 -19.15 32.95 -8.15
C ARG A 188 -19.04 33.28 -9.65
N MET A 189 -19.67 34.38 -10.11
CA MET A 189 -19.41 34.96 -11.45
C MET A 189 -18.24 35.94 -11.38
N GLY A 190 -17.01 35.39 -11.29
CA GLY A 190 -15.76 36.16 -11.27
C GLY A 190 -14.91 36.06 -12.54
N GLY A 191 -15.39 35.35 -13.57
CA GLY A 191 -14.66 35.18 -14.83
C GLY A 191 -15.01 36.25 -15.86
N LYS A 192 -14.06 37.12 -16.22
CA LYS A 192 -14.17 37.96 -17.42
C LYS A 192 -14.34 37.06 -18.64
N VAL A 193 -15.50 37.13 -19.29
CA VAL A 193 -15.83 36.41 -20.52
C VAL A 193 -15.03 37.02 -21.68
N ARG A 194 -13.86 36.44 -21.97
CA ARG A 194 -13.19 36.54 -23.28
C ARG A 194 -12.41 35.25 -23.50
N ASP A 195 -13.12 34.23 -24.00
CA ASP A 195 -12.70 33.29 -25.03
C ASP A 195 -13.59 32.03 -24.96
N GLY A 196 -14.14 31.64 -26.10
CA GLY A 196 -15.24 30.67 -26.25
C GLY A 196 -14.86 29.21 -26.03
N THR A 197 -13.98 28.91 -25.07
CA THR A 197 -13.52 27.55 -24.75
C THR A 197 -13.46 27.27 -23.24
N PHE A 198 -14.42 27.78 -22.46
CA PHE A 198 -14.48 27.50 -21.01
C PHE A 198 -15.42 26.34 -20.70
N ARG A 199 -14.86 25.13 -20.57
CA ARG A 199 -15.39 24.16 -19.59
C ARG A 199 -15.04 24.71 -18.20
N SER A 200 -15.85 25.63 -17.69
CA SER A 200 -15.69 26.16 -16.33
C SER A 200 -16.04 25.04 -15.36
N ARG A 201 -15.07 24.21 -15.02
CA ARG A 201 -15.20 23.21 -13.98
C ARG A 201 -15.07 23.98 -12.66
N PHE A 202 -16.12 23.97 -11.84
CA PHE A 202 -16.21 24.82 -10.65
C PHE A 202 -15.61 24.18 -9.39
N GLY A 203 -15.62 22.86 -9.31
CA GLY A 203 -15.12 22.13 -8.15
C GLY A 203 -13.64 21.79 -8.20
N TYR A 204 -13.21 20.77 -7.47
CA TYR A 204 -11.79 20.46 -7.24
C TYR A 204 -11.39 19.11 -7.84
N ASP A 205 -10.10 18.96 -8.14
CA ASP A 205 -9.53 17.70 -8.58
C ASP A 205 -9.06 16.86 -7.38
N LEU A 206 -8.63 17.52 -6.29
CA LEU A 206 -8.25 16.90 -5.02
C LEU A 206 -8.79 17.69 -3.83
N VAL A 207 -9.15 16.97 -2.76
CA VAL A 207 -9.34 17.54 -1.40
C VAL A 207 -8.37 16.85 -0.47
N LEU A 208 -7.50 17.60 0.21
CA LEU A 208 -6.46 17.05 1.10
C LEU A 208 -6.57 17.64 2.51
N ALA A 209 -6.31 16.80 3.51
CA ALA A 209 -6.17 17.24 4.89
C ALA A 209 -4.83 17.97 5.10
N THR A 210 -4.79 18.98 5.96
CA THR A 210 -3.53 19.58 6.44
C THR A 210 -2.64 18.50 7.10
N SER A 211 -3.25 17.54 7.82
CA SER A 211 -2.52 16.42 8.42
C SER A 211 -1.82 15.51 7.41
N SER A 212 -2.17 15.52 6.12
CA SER A 212 -1.47 14.75 5.09
C SER A 212 -0.03 15.25 4.84
N PHE A 213 0.24 16.54 5.05
CA PHE A 213 1.53 17.17 4.76
C PHE A 213 2.54 16.93 5.89
N LYS A 214 3.77 16.57 5.53
CA LYS A 214 4.80 16.14 6.50
C LYS A 214 6.02 17.09 6.53
N GLY A 215 6.66 17.15 7.69
CA GLY A 215 7.89 17.90 7.95
C GLY A 215 7.71 19.38 8.30
N ARG A 216 7.03 20.16 7.46
CA ARG A 216 6.83 21.60 7.71
C ARG A 216 5.67 21.84 8.69
N LYS A 217 5.92 22.62 9.74
CA LYS A 217 4.97 22.98 10.82
C LYS A 217 5.00 24.49 11.09
N GLY A 218 4.01 25.00 11.84
CA GLY A 218 3.93 26.43 12.18
C GLY A 218 3.65 27.30 10.95
N ASP A 219 4.34 28.43 10.82
CA ASP A 219 4.12 29.39 9.73
C ASP A 219 4.42 28.81 8.33
N ASP A 220 5.29 27.80 8.26
CA ASP A 220 5.65 27.08 7.04
C ASP A 220 4.68 25.95 6.67
N ALA A 221 3.72 25.62 7.56
CA ALA A 221 2.70 24.63 7.26
C ALA A 221 1.87 25.06 6.04
N ILE A 222 1.33 24.08 5.30
CA ILE A 222 0.35 24.42 4.27
C ILE A 222 -0.91 24.94 4.95
N LYS A 223 -1.43 26.06 4.48
CA LYS A 223 -2.62 26.68 5.06
C LYS A 223 -3.87 26.09 4.40
N PRO A 224 -5.00 26.02 5.11
CA PRO A 224 -6.26 25.68 4.48
C PRO A 224 -6.65 26.70 3.40
N GLY A 225 -7.29 26.24 2.33
CA GLY A 225 -7.68 27.10 1.21
C GLY A 225 -7.54 26.43 -0.16
N GLU A 226 -7.75 27.25 -1.19
CA GLU A 226 -7.72 26.84 -2.60
C GLU A 226 -6.32 26.99 -3.19
N TYR A 227 -5.91 25.99 -3.96
CA TYR A 227 -4.64 25.99 -4.66
C TYR A 227 -4.77 25.43 -6.09
N VAL A 228 -3.96 25.92 -7.02
CA VAL A 228 -3.69 25.34 -8.34
C VAL A 228 -2.22 24.95 -8.39
N LEU A 229 -1.96 23.64 -8.43
CA LEU A 229 -0.63 23.08 -8.21
C LEU A 229 -0.17 22.19 -9.37
N LEU A 230 1.11 22.31 -9.74
CA LEU A 230 1.87 21.21 -10.33
C LEU A 230 2.26 20.24 -9.22
N ILE A 231 1.90 18.96 -9.37
CA ILE A 231 2.18 17.90 -8.38
C ILE A 231 2.71 16.63 -9.03
N GLY A 232 3.48 15.86 -8.26
CA GLY A 232 3.81 14.47 -8.55
C GLY A 232 3.03 13.56 -7.62
N LEU A 233 2.16 12.70 -8.16
CA LEU A 233 1.28 11.80 -7.42
C LEU A 233 1.67 10.33 -7.66
N GLY A 234 2.25 9.71 -6.63
CA GLY A 234 2.53 8.28 -6.58
C GLY A 234 1.38 7.49 -5.96
N VAL A 235 0.92 6.45 -6.65
CA VAL A 235 -0.02 5.45 -6.12
C VAL A 235 0.79 4.34 -5.47
N LYS A 236 0.89 4.33 -4.14
CA LYS A 236 1.69 3.34 -3.40
C LYS A 236 0.99 1.97 -3.36
N ALA A 237 -0.27 1.96 -2.92
CA ALA A 237 -1.01 0.71 -2.72
C ALA A 237 -2.50 0.95 -2.90
N LEU A 238 -3.15 0.09 -3.68
CA LEU A 238 -4.61 0.12 -3.85
C LEU A 238 -5.29 -0.50 -2.62
N ALA A 239 -6.45 0.03 -2.27
CA ALA A 239 -7.36 -0.60 -1.32
C ALA A 239 -7.88 -1.91 -1.93
N LEU A 240 -7.53 -3.02 -1.29
CA LEU A 240 -7.93 -4.37 -1.67
C LEU A 240 -8.32 -5.11 -0.40
N TYR A 241 -9.37 -5.91 -0.48
CA TYR A 241 -9.61 -6.91 0.56
C TYR A 241 -8.65 -8.08 0.34
N ARG A 242 -8.02 -8.54 1.42
CA ARG A 242 -7.06 -9.64 1.37
C ARG A 242 -7.29 -10.61 2.51
N GLU A 243 -6.89 -11.86 2.31
CA GLU A 243 -6.78 -12.83 3.38
C GLU A 243 -5.55 -12.48 4.26
N HIS A 244 -5.76 -12.36 5.56
CA HIS A 244 -4.70 -12.19 6.54
C HIS A 244 -4.78 -13.30 7.59
N SER A 245 -3.62 -13.75 8.05
CA SER A 245 -3.51 -14.80 9.07
C SER A 245 -3.60 -14.23 10.48
N LEU A 246 -4.28 -14.93 11.38
CA LEU A 246 -4.28 -14.63 12.81
C LEU A 246 -3.00 -15.21 13.42
N GLY A 247 -1.93 -14.41 13.40
CA GLY A 247 -0.65 -14.82 13.95
C GLY A 247 -0.68 -14.92 15.48
N THR A 248 0.34 -15.56 16.05
CA THR A 248 0.55 -15.69 17.50
C THR A 248 0.50 -14.34 18.23
N GLN A 249 0.93 -13.25 17.58
CA GLN A 249 0.85 -11.88 18.10
C GLN A 249 -0.59 -11.45 18.47
N ILE A 250 -1.61 -12.00 17.80
CA ILE A 250 -3.01 -11.73 18.13
C ILE A 250 -3.53 -12.78 19.10
N LEU A 251 -3.28 -14.07 18.82
CA LEU A 251 -3.80 -15.20 19.60
C LEU A 251 -3.44 -15.12 21.10
N VAL A 252 -2.23 -14.65 21.42
CA VAL A 252 -1.76 -14.53 22.81
C VAL A 252 -2.65 -13.62 23.66
N ASN A 253 -3.38 -12.68 23.05
CA ASN A 253 -4.27 -11.77 23.75
C ASN A 253 -5.66 -12.38 24.04
N TYR A 254 -5.98 -13.56 23.49
CA TYR A 254 -7.29 -14.21 23.62
C TYR A 254 -7.22 -15.67 24.12
N PRO A 255 -6.52 -15.98 25.22
CA PRO A 255 -6.26 -17.36 25.63
C PRO A 255 -7.54 -18.19 25.86
N LYS A 256 -8.62 -17.58 26.35
CA LYS A 256 -9.91 -18.26 26.56
C LYS A 256 -10.57 -18.64 25.23
N ALA A 257 -10.61 -17.72 24.25
CA ALA A 257 -11.17 -18.00 22.93
C ALA A 257 -10.28 -18.99 22.16
N VAL A 258 -8.96 -18.87 22.30
CA VAL A 258 -8.02 -19.84 21.75
C VAL A 258 -8.35 -21.24 22.24
N ASN A 259 -8.49 -21.42 23.55
CA ASN A 259 -8.78 -22.73 24.13
C ASN A 259 -10.14 -23.30 23.73
N LYS A 260 -11.18 -22.46 23.64
CA LYS A 260 -12.55 -22.92 23.41
C LYS A 260 -12.94 -23.04 21.93
N GLU A 261 -12.39 -22.18 21.08
CA GLU A 261 -12.86 -22.02 19.70
C GLU A 261 -11.75 -22.32 18.68
N ILE A 262 -10.54 -21.78 18.88
CA ILE A 262 -9.46 -21.90 17.89
C ILE A 262 -8.77 -23.28 17.92
N ILE A 263 -8.46 -23.82 19.10
CA ILE A 263 -7.79 -25.13 19.23
C ILE A 263 -8.62 -26.24 18.58
N PRO A 264 -9.95 -26.34 18.77
CA PRO A 264 -10.77 -27.33 18.07
C PRO A 264 -10.65 -27.24 16.54
N ILE A 265 -10.69 -26.02 15.97
CA ILE A 265 -10.55 -25.79 14.53
C ILE A 265 -9.16 -26.24 14.04
N ILE A 266 -8.10 -25.87 14.77
CA ILE A 266 -6.71 -26.25 14.44
C ILE A 266 -6.53 -27.77 14.49
N LYS A 267 -7.09 -28.45 15.49
CA LYS A 267 -7.04 -29.92 15.60
C LYS A 267 -7.73 -30.59 14.41
N GLN A 268 -8.93 -30.13 14.06
CA GLN A 268 -9.65 -30.65 12.89
C GLN A 268 -8.86 -30.43 11.60
N GLN A 269 -8.25 -29.25 11.42
CA GLN A 269 -7.41 -28.95 10.26
C GLN A 269 -6.17 -29.85 10.20
N ALA A 270 -5.55 -30.11 11.34
CA ALA A 270 -4.41 -31.02 11.49
C ALA A 270 -4.78 -32.46 11.14
N GLU A 271 -5.89 -32.97 11.68
CA GLU A 271 -6.39 -34.32 11.39
C GLU A 271 -6.71 -34.48 9.90
N GLN A 272 -7.37 -33.47 9.30
CA GLN A 272 -7.65 -33.48 7.86
C GLN A 272 -6.36 -33.48 7.04
N LEU A 273 -5.38 -32.63 7.37
CA LEU A 273 -4.10 -32.59 6.65
C LEU A 273 -3.33 -33.90 6.80
N ALA A 274 -3.35 -34.50 8.00
CA ALA A 274 -2.74 -35.80 8.26
C ALA A 274 -3.40 -36.94 7.48
N SER A 275 -4.69 -36.84 7.17
CA SER A 275 -5.37 -37.78 6.28
C SER A 275 -5.07 -37.51 4.82
N ASP A 276 -5.09 -36.24 4.39
CA ASP A 276 -4.89 -35.86 3.00
C ASP A 276 -3.48 -36.20 2.54
N GLN A 277 -2.45 -36.02 3.38
CA GLN A 277 -1.06 -36.30 3.04
C GLN A 277 -0.76 -37.79 2.77
N LYS A 278 -1.68 -38.71 3.12
CA LYS A 278 -1.56 -40.15 2.82
C LYS A 278 -2.00 -40.49 1.40
N ASP A 279 -2.63 -39.55 0.71
CA ASP A 279 -3.24 -39.74 -0.62
C ASP A 279 -2.88 -38.54 -1.50
N ILE A 280 -2.02 -38.78 -2.49
CA ILE A 280 -1.47 -37.71 -3.33
C ILE A 280 -2.56 -36.98 -4.14
N ILE A 281 -3.65 -37.67 -4.49
CA ILE A 281 -4.79 -37.08 -5.18
C ILE A 281 -5.49 -36.07 -4.26
N LYS A 282 -5.75 -36.45 -3.00
CA LYS A 282 -6.36 -35.55 -2.01
C LYS A 282 -5.46 -34.36 -1.70
N LEU A 283 -4.15 -34.58 -1.62
CA LEU A 283 -3.20 -33.51 -1.39
C LEU A 283 -3.17 -32.49 -2.54
N ALA A 284 -3.20 -32.97 -3.80
CA ALA A 284 -3.31 -32.12 -4.98
C ALA A 284 -4.65 -31.35 -5.03
N GLN A 285 -5.77 -32.01 -4.72
CA GLN A 285 -7.07 -31.35 -4.62
C GLN A 285 -7.08 -30.26 -3.53
N ARG A 286 -6.44 -30.50 -2.38
CA ARG A 286 -6.29 -29.51 -1.32
C ARG A 286 -5.45 -28.31 -1.76
N TYR A 287 -4.36 -28.54 -2.50
CA TYR A 287 -3.57 -27.47 -3.08
C TYR A 287 -4.44 -26.59 -4.00
N MET A 288 -5.18 -27.20 -4.93
CA MET A 288 -6.08 -26.50 -5.85
C MET A 288 -7.12 -25.66 -5.11
N LYS A 289 -7.81 -26.24 -4.13
CA LYS A 289 -8.81 -25.53 -3.33
C LYS A 289 -8.22 -24.32 -2.60
N THR A 290 -6.98 -24.45 -2.10
CA THR A 290 -6.26 -23.36 -1.44
C THR A 290 -5.89 -22.25 -2.42
N TYR A 291 -5.46 -22.61 -3.63
CA TYR A 291 -5.17 -21.66 -4.70
C TYR A 291 -6.43 -20.92 -5.17
N GLU A 292 -7.52 -21.64 -5.44
CA GLU A 292 -8.79 -21.08 -5.89
C GLU A 292 -9.40 -20.15 -4.84
N ARG A 293 -9.34 -20.51 -3.55
CA ARG A 293 -9.79 -19.62 -2.46
C ARG A 293 -9.02 -18.29 -2.48
N ARG A 294 -7.69 -18.33 -2.64
CA ARG A 294 -6.85 -17.11 -2.72
C ARG A 294 -7.25 -16.25 -3.92
N LYS A 295 -7.49 -16.86 -5.09
CA LYS A 295 -7.91 -16.14 -6.31
C LYS A 295 -9.34 -15.56 -6.19
N ALA A 296 -10.28 -16.30 -5.60
CA ALA A 296 -11.65 -15.83 -5.40
C ALA A 296 -11.73 -14.59 -4.50
N LEU A 297 -10.88 -14.47 -3.47
CA LEU A 297 -10.85 -13.26 -2.63
C LEU A 297 -10.30 -12.04 -3.38
N LEU A 298 -9.32 -12.25 -4.26
CA LEU A 298 -8.81 -11.19 -5.14
C LEU A 298 -9.88 -10.74 -6.14
N ALA A 299 -10.70 -11.68 -6.63
CA ALA A 299 -11.82 -11.45 -7.52
C ALA A 299 -12.93 -10.62 -6.90
N THR A 300 -13.38 -10.93 -5.67
CA THR A 300 -14.40 -10.11 -4.99
C THR A 300 -13.95 -8.66 -4.81
N SER A 301 -12.64 -8.43 -4.81
CA SER A 301 -12.04 -7.08 -4.74
C SER A 301 -11.84 -6.43 -6.10
N GLN A 302 -12.00 -7.15 -7.21
CA GLN A 302 -11.89 -6.64 -8.57
C GLN A 302 -13.26 -6.65 -9.23
N GLU A 303 -13.75 -5.53 -9.76
CA GLU A 303 -14.99 -5.50 -10.58
C GLU A 303 -14.90 -6.34 -11.89
N ASN A 304 -13.86 -7.17 -12.03
CA ASN A 304 -13.65 -8.12 -13.11
C ASN A 304 -13.55 -9.52 -12.50
N GLU A 305 -14.31 -10.48 -13.05
CA GLU A 305 -14.12 -11.89 -12.73
C GLU A 305 -12.69 -12.33 -13.08
N PRO A 306 -12.08 -13.19 -12.23
CA PRO A 306 -10.75 -13.72 -12.46
C PRO A 306 -10.83 -14.66 -13.67
N ASN A 307 -10.39 -14.19 -14.83
CA ASN A 307 -10.30 -15.05 -16.01
C ASN A 307 -9.04 -15.93 -15.90
N LEU A 308 -9.20 -17.03 -15.17
CA LEU A 308 -8.15 -18.01 -14.93
C LEU A 308 -7.63 -18.63 -16.23
N GLN A 309 -8.47 -18.73 -17.26
CA GLN A 309 -8.08 -19.20 -18.58
C GLN A 309 -7.15 -18.19 -19.27
N ALA A 310 -7.46 -16.88 -19.21
CA ALA A 310 -6.58 -15.84 -19.76
C ALA A 310 -5.24 -15.73 -19.01
N ASP A 311 -5.21 -15.99 -17.71
CA ASP A 311 -3.96 -16.07 -16.91
C ASP A 311 -3.09 -17.26 -17.37
N ILE A 312 -3.72 -18.41 -17.69
CA ILE A 312 -3.06 -19.61 -18.21
C ILE A 312 -2.63 -19.41 -19.68
N ASP A 313 -3.44 -18.76 -20.51
CA ASP A 313 -3.16 -18.56 -21.95
C ASP A 313 -2.04 -17.53 -22.18
N LYS A 314 -1.80 -16.61 -21.24
CA LYS A 314 -0.63 -15.71 -21.23
C LYS A 314 0.66 -16.41 -20.83
N PHE A 315 0.58 -17.66 -20.37
CA PHE A 315 1.70 -18.42 -19.84
C PHE A 315 2.35 -19.25 -20.97
N PHE A 316 3.48 -18.78 -21.50
CA PHE A 316 4.30 -19.56 -22.42
C PHE A 316 5.15 -20.57 -21.62
N VAL A 317 4.67 -21.83 -21.57
CA VAL A 317 5.23 -22.95 -20.79
C VAL A 317 6.73 -23.24 -21.09
N PHE A 318 7.24 -22.81 -22.25
CA PHE A 318 8.57 -23.19 -22.73
C PHE A 318 9.64 -22.09 -22.72
N ASP A 319 9.29 -20.81 -22.52
CA ASP A 319 10.29 -19.73 -22.56
C ASP A 319 11.15 -19.63 -21.28
N ASN A 320 10.69 -20.18 -20.16
CA ASN A 320 11.36 -20.07 -18.85
C ASN A 320 12.17 -21.32 -18.44
N LEU A 321 12.28 -22.33 -19.30
CA LEU A 321 13.10 -23.52 -19.02
C LEU A 321 14.59 -23.33 -19.36
N ASP A 322 14.95 -22.25 -20.08
CA ASP A 322 16.31 -22.03 -20.59
C ASP A 322 17.11 -20.92 -19.87
N SER A 323 16.58 -20.39 -18.76
CA SER A 323 17.27 -19.39 -17.95
C SER A 323 17.65 -19.96 -16.60
N GLY A 324 18.74 -20.73 -16.57
CA GLY A 324 19.46 -21.15 -15.36
C GLY A 324 20.19 -19.99 -14.67
N GLY A 325 19.53 -18.84 -14.54
CA GLY A 325 20.06 -17.66 -13.86
C GLY A 325 19.48 -17.57 -12.46
N GLU A 326 20.37 -17.56 -11.46
CA GLU A 326 20.05 -17.19 -10.09
C GLU A 326 19.50 -15.75 -10.09
N ILE A 327 18.19 -15.59 -9.92
CA ILE A 327 17.55 -14.28 -9.79
C ILE A 327 17.60 -13.92 -8.31
N GLU A 328 18.42 -12.93 -7.96
CA GLU A 328 18.53 -12.40 -6.60
C GLU A 328 17.20 -11.80 -6.10
N GLU A 329 16.92 -12.11 -4.84
CA GLU A 329 15.64 -12.05 -4.14
C GLU A 329 15.25 -10.61 -3.76
N THR A 330 14.08 -10.16 -4.19
CA THR A 330 13.38 -8.98 -3.63
C THR A 330 11.92 -9.35 -3.34
N GLN A 331 11.35 -8.88 -2.22
CA GLN A 331 10.03 -9.35 -1.75
C GLN A 331 8.85 -9.16 -2.73
N GLU A 332 8.96 -8.29 -3.73
CA GLU A 332 7.97 -8.19 -4.82
C GLU A 332 8.25 -9.14 -6.00
N SER A 333 9.52 -9.40 -6.33
CA SER A 333 9.89 -10.42 -7.32
C SER A 333 9.61 -11.84 -6.79
N ASP A 334 9.80 -12.09 -5.49
CA ASP A 334 9.40 -13.33 -4.82
C ASP A 334 7.89 -13.56 -4.91
N ASN A 335 7.08 -12.51 -4.72
CA ASN A 335 5.62 -12.65 -4.81
C ASN A 335 5.15 -12.87 -6.24
N LEU A 336 5.80 -12.26 -7.24
CA LEU A 336 5.46 -12.47 -8.65
C LEU A 336 5.93 -13.84 -9.16
N ALA A 337 7.17 -14.23 -8.88
CA ALA A 337 7.75 -15.51 -9.26
C ALA A 337 7.07 -16.68 -8.51
N ALA A 338 6.80 -16.54 -7.21
CA ALA A 338 6.01 -17.52 -6.46
C ALA A 338 4.57 -17.59 -6.98
N SER A 339 3.97 -16.47 -7.39
CA SER A 339 2.63 -16.47 -8.01
C SER A 339 2.61 -17.15 -9.39
N GLN A 340 3.68 -17.03 -10.19
CA GLN A 340 3.80 -17.71 -11.48
C GLN A 340 4.03 -19.20 -11.30
N LYS A 341 4.92 -19.59 -10.37
CA LYS A 341 5.16 -20.98 -10.00
C LYS A 341 3.89 -21.65 -9.46
N ASP A 342 3.15 -20.97 -8.59
CA ASP A 342 1.88 -21.46 -8.05
C ASP A 342 0.82 -21.62 -9.16
N LEU A 343 0.76 -20.69 -10.13
CA LEU A 343 -0.17 -20.80 -11.26
C LEU A 343 0.16 -22.00 -12.16
N LEU A 344 1.44 -22.24 -12.44
CA LEU A 344 1.90 -23.39 -13.21
C LEU A 344 1.57 -24.72 -12.51
N LEU A 345 1.87 -24.81 -11.21
CA LEU A 345 1.57 -26.02 -10.46
C LEU A 345 0.05 -26.26 -10.40
N TYR A 346 -0.74 -25.20 -10.17
CA TYR A 346 -2.19 -25.28 -10.22
C TYR A 346 -2.71 -25.78 -11.57
N SER A 347 -2.24 -25.21 -12.68
CA SER A 347 -2.71 -25.59 -14.02
C SER A 347 -2.36 -27.04 -14.36
N LEU A 348 -1.14 -27.48 -14.03
CA LEU A 348 -0.69 -28.86 -14.19
C LEU A 348 -1.54 -29.83 -13.37
N LEU A 349 -1.72 -29.57 -12.07
CA LEU A 349 -2.52 -30.44 -11.19
C LEU A 349 -3.97 -30.50 -11.65
N LYS A 350 -4.56 -29.36 -12.05
CA LYS A 350 -5.94 -29.30 -12.54
C LYS A 350 -6.12 -30.12 -13.81
N ALA A 351 -5.21 -29.98 -14.77
CA ALA A 351 -5.26 -30.72 -16.02
C ALA A 351 -5.05 -32.23 -15.79
N ASP A 352 -4.09 -32.61 -14.94
CA ASP A 352 -3.78 -34.01 -14.68
C ASP A 352 -4.93 -34.71 -13.93
N LEU A 353 -5.48 -34.08 -12.89
CA LEU A 353 -6.61 -34.60 -12.11
C LEU A 353 -7.91 -34.71 -12.92
N ALA A 354 -8.09 -33.87 -13.94
CA ALA A 354 -9.25 -33.94 -14.83
C ALA A 354 -9.15 -35.07 -15.86
N ASN A 355 -7.96 -35.62 -16.09
CA ASN A 355 -7.70 -36.55 -17.18
C ASN A 355 -7.08 -37.86 -16.66
N TYR A 356 -5.75 -37.92 -16.59
CA TYR A 356 -5.01 -39.18 -16.55
C TYR A 356 -4.31 -39.47 -15.20
N CYS A 357 -4.19 -38.49 -14.31
CA CYS A 357 -3.51 -38.61 -13.00
C CYS A 357 -2.09 -39.21 -13.08
N GLN A 358 -1.33 -38.87 -14.13
CA GLN A 358 -0.01 -39.45 -14.40
C GLN A 358 1.14 -38.60 -13.83
N LEU A 359 0.91 -37.30 -13.66
CA LEU A 359 1.95 -36.36 -13.24
C LEU A 359 2.09 -36.27 -11.72
N LEU A 360 1.09 -36.75 -10.96
CA LEU A 360 1.12 -36.73 -9.50
C LEU A 360 2.34 -37.45 -8.92
N GLU A 361 2.78 -38.55 -9.53
CA GLU A 361 3.94 -39.33 -9.08
C GLU A 361 5.28 -38.74 -9.56
N HIS A 362 5.27 -37.69 -10.37
CA HIS A 362 6.49 -37.06 -10.86
C HIS A 362 7.28 -36.46 -9.68
N PRO A 363 8.60 -36.72 -9.54
CA PRO A 363 9.38 -36.29 -8.36
C PRO A 363 9.29 -34.80 -8.06
N LYS A 364 9.24 -33.96 -9.10
CA LYS A 364 9.05 -32.50 -8.95
C LYS A 364 7.69 -32.14 -8.36
N ILE A 365 6.61 -32.80 -8.77
CA ILE A 365 5.26 -32.55 -8.25
C ILE A 365 5.15 -33.02 -6.80
N ILE A 366 5.71 -34.20 -6.50
CA ILE A 366 5.81 -34.70 -5.11
C ILE A 366 6.55 -33.70 -4.23
N ALA A 367 7.70 -33.19 -4.66
CA ALA A 367 8.49 -32.22 -3.89
C ALA A 367 7.71 -30.93 -3.61
N GLU A 368 7.00 -30.38 -4.61
CA GLU A 368 6.17 -29.18 -4.41
C GLU A 368 4.99 -29.44 -3.46
N LEU A 369 4.31 -30.59 -3.59
CA LEU A 369 3.21 -30.96 -2.69
C LEU A 369 3.70 -31.23 -1.26
N GLN A 370 4.90 -31.78 -1.09
CA GLN A 370 5.55 -31.94 0.22
C GLN A 370 5.89 -30.58 0.84
N GLU A 371 6.44 -29.65 0.06
CA GLU A 371 6.72 -28.29 0.54
C GLU A 371 5.43 -27.53 0.90
N PHE A 372 4.38 -27.67 0.09
CA PHE A 372 3.04 -27.18 0.43
C PHE A 372 2.55 -27.77 1.76
N THR A 373 2.66 -29.08 1.94
CA THR A 373 2.26 -29.78 3.17
C THR A 373 3.02 -29.25 4.38
N ARG A 374 4.35 -29.07 4.26
CA ARG A 374 5.20 -28.52 5.31
C ARG A 374 4.76 -27.11 5.69
N LYS A 375 4.50 -26.24 4.71
CA LYS A 375 3.97 -24.88 4.93
C LYS A 375 2.63 -24.92 5.65
N GLN A 376 1.72 -25.81 5.25
CA GLN A 376 0.42 -25.97 5.91
C GLN A 376 0.56 -26.43 7.37
N TRP A 377 1.43 -27.39 7.67
CA TRP A 377 1.71 -27.79 9.05
C TRP A 377 2.23 -26.64 9.90
N VAL A 378 3.16 -25.83 9.37
CA VAL A 378 3.67 -24.64 10.05
C VAL A 378 2.57 -23.61 10.28
N GLU A 379 1.71 -23.36 9.28
CA GLU A 379 0.58 -22.44 9.43
C GLU A 379 -0.40 -22.91 10.52
N ILE A 380 -0.73 -24.20 10.55
CA ILE A 380 -1.63 -24.80 11.55
C ILE A 380 -1.00 -24.71 12.95
N ALA A 381 0.27 -25.11 13.09
CA ALA A 381 0.98 -25.11 14.37
C ALA A 381 1.14 -23.70 14.96
N THR A 382 1.29 -22.68 14.11
CA THR A 382 1.43 -21.28 14.53
C THR A 382 0.11 -20.52 14.61
N GLY A 383 -1.01 -21.19 14.33
CA GLY A 383 -2.35 -20.60 14.27
C GLY A 383 -2.60 -19.68 13.07
N ARG A 384 -1.60 -19.49 12.20
CA ARG A 384 -1.72 -18.72 10.95
C ARG A 384 -2.69 -19.35 9.95
N SER A 385 -3.10 -20.61 10.14
CA SER A 385 -4.16 -21.27 9.37
C SER A 385 -5.54 -20.66 9.63
N ILE A 386 -5.72 -19.90 10.72
CA ILE A 386 -6.89 -19.07 10.94
C ILE A 386 -6.77 -17.82 10.09
N LYS A 387 -7.71 -17.64 9.16
CA LYS A 387 -7.68 -16.60 8.14
C LYS A 387 -8.87 -15.67 8.31
N PHE A 388 -8.67 -14.38 8.06
CA PHE A 388 -9.71 -13.35 8.10
C PHE A 388 -9.50 -12.29 7.02
N THR A 389 -10.50 -11.45 6.80
CA THR A 389 -10.45 -10.37 5.81
C THR A 389 -9.72 -9.15 6.38
N SER A 390 -8.75 -8.64 5.64
CA SER A 390 -8.09 -7.36 5.89
C SER A 390 -8.43 -6.36 4.79
N GLY A 391 -8.37 -5.07 5.09
CA GLY A 391 -8.68 -4.01 4.15
C GLY A 391 -8.10 -2.66 4.60
N LEU A 392 -8.22 -1.67 3.72
CA LEU A 392 -7.86 -0.29 4.05
C LEU A 392 -9.05 0.37 4.76
N ALA A 393 -8.81 0.91 5.95
CA ALA A 393 -9.79 1.68 6.71
C ALA A 393 -9.57 3.17 6.48
N GLN A 394 -10.66 3.94 6.37
CA GLN A 394 -10.64 5.40 6.32
C GLN A 394 -11.52 5.97 7.43
N PRO A 395 -11.14 7.10 8.04
CA PRO A 395 -11.98 7.77 9.02
C PRO A 395 -13.26 8.33 8.36
N SER A 396 -14.36 8.30 9.10
CA SER A 396 -15.62 8.94 8.72
C SER A 396 -16.25 9.60 9.95
N LEU A 397 -16.72 10.83 9.80
CA LEU A 397 -17.44 11.56 10.84
C LEU A 397 -18.94 11.23 10.88
N ASP A 398 -19.44 10.51 9.87
CA ASP A 398 -20.83 10.06 9.84
C ASP A 398 -21.04 8.76 10.63
N LEU A 399 -19.96 8.12 11.09
CA LEU A 399 -19.98 6.92 11.93
C LEU A 399 -19.87 7.28 13.42
N GLN A 400 -20.59 6.56 14.27
CA GLN A 400 -20.42 6.65 15.72
C GLN A 400 -19.10 6.00 16.17
N HIS A 401 -18.72 6.23 17.43
CA HIS A 401 -17.43 5.79 18.00
C HIS A 401 -17.20 4.26 17.89
N ASP A 402 -18.27 3.48 17.96
CA ASP A 402 -18.28 2.02 17.91
C ASP A 402 -18.85 1.47 16.59
N GLU A 403 -18.87 2.30 15.53
CA GLU A 403 -19.36 1.92 14.22
C GLU A 403 -18.27 1.78 13.16
N ILE A 404 -18.50 0.85 12.23
CA ILE A 404 -17.68 0.67 11.03
C ILE A 404 -18.58 0.34 9.85
N CYS A 405 -18.18 0.78 8.67
CA CYS A 405 -18.83 0.40 7.42
C CYS A 405 -17.96 -0.60 6.66
N ILE A 406 -18.48 -1.81 6.46
CA ILE A 406 -17.89 -2.82 5.56
C ILE A 406 -18.98 -3.21 4.55
N PRO A 407 -18.85 -2.87 3.26
CA PRO A 407 -19.94 -2.99 2.29
C PRO A 407 -20.60 -4.37 2.23
N PHE A 408 -19.81 -5.45 2.31
CA PHE A 408 -20.28 -6.82 2.11
C PHE A 408 -20.78 -7.56 3.37
N LEU A 409 -20.71 -6.98 4.57
CA LEU A 409 -21.23 -7.61 5.80
C LEU A 409 -22.69 -7.23 6.09
N GLY A 410 -23.42 -7.98 6.91
CA GLY A 410 -24.77 -7.62 7.34
C GLY A 410 -24.79 -6.45 8.36
N GLU A 411 -25.82 -5.62 8.32
CA GLU A 411 -26.03 -4.59 9.35
C GLU A 411 -26.15 -5.21 10.75
N GLY A 412 -25.57 -4.57 11.77
CA GLY A 412 -25.66 -5.02 13.15
C GLY A 412 -24.73 -6.18 13.51
N GLU A 413 -23.94 -6.70 12.56
CA GLU A 413 -22.89 -7.67 12.86
C GLU A 413 -21.86 -7.09 13.83
N GLU A 414 -21.50 -7.87 14.86
CA GLU A 414 -20.41 -7.55 15.77
C GLU A 414 -19.10 -8.04 15.16
N ILE A 415 -18.15 -7.13 14.99
CA ILE A 415 -16.84 -7.45 14.42
C ILE A 415 -15.70 -7.01 15.34
N ILE A 416 -14.58 -7.73 15.24
CA ILE A 416 -13.33 -7.39 15.91
C ILE A 416 -12.40 -6.79 14.86
N VAL A 417 -11.86 -5.61 15.16
CA VAL A 417 -10.88 -4.93 14.30
C VAL A 417 -9.56 -4.80 15.04
N THR A 418 -8.49 -5.21 14.37
CA THR A 418 -7.12 -5.14 14.88
C THR A 418 -6.21 -4.46 13.86
N ARG A 419 -5.25 -3.66 14.34
CA ARG A 419 -4.17 -3.12 13.50
C ARG A 419 -2.88 -3.87 13.78
N SER A 420 -2.16 -4.25 12.72
CA SER A 420 -0.83 -4.85 12.83
C SER A 420 0.27 -3.76 12.84
N PRO A 421 1.33 -3.90 13.65
CA PRO A 421 1.54 -4.94 14.67
C PRO A 421 0.69 -4.69 15.91
N LEU A 422 0.17 -5.76 16.50
CA LEU A 422 -0.56 -5.69 17.77
C LEU A 422 0.42 -5.81 18.93
N ILE A 423 0.70 -4.69 19.60
CA ILE A 423 1.67 -4.65 20.71
C ILE A 423 1.04 -5.17 22.01
N ASN A 424 -0.23 -4.86 22.27
CA ASN A 424 -0.97 -5.30 23.44
C ASN A 424 -2.49 -5.23 23.20
N SER A 425 -3.28 -5.69 24.16
CA SER A 425 -4.76 -5.70 24.11
C SER A 425 -5.41 -4.31 23.93
N ASN A 426 -4.69 -3.21 24.16
CA ASN A 426 -5.20 -1.85 23.92
C ASN A 426 -5.17 -1.47 22.43
N GLY A 427 -4.41 -2.21 21.59
CA GLY A 427 -4.42 -2.05 20.14
C GLY A 427 -5.65 -2.68 19.46
N ILE A 428 -6.60 -3.18 20.25
CA ILE A 428 -7.80 -3.88 19.80
C ILE A 428 -9.00 -2.97 20.05
N SER A 429 -9.76 -2.65 19.00
CA SER A 429 -11.09 -2.07 19.14
C SER A 429 -12.08 -3.22 19.36
N ASN A 430 -12.40 -3.48 20.63
CA ASN A 430 -12.89 -4.79 21.06
C ASN A 430 -14.26 -5.20 20.50
N LYS A 431 -15.10 -4.27 20.04
CA LYS A 431 -16.35 -4.55 19.33
C LYS A 431 -16.76 -3.33 18.51
N LEU A 432 -16.88 -3.48 17.20
CA LEU A 432 -17.55 -2.50 16.36
C LEU A 432 -18.82 -3.12 15.79
N ARG A 433 -19.87 -2.32 15.64
CA ARG A 433 -21.11 -2.70 14.97
C ARG A 433 -21.11 -2.18 13.55
N LYS A 434 -21.58 -2.98 12.60
CA LYS A 434 -21.80 -2.46 11.25
C LYS A 434 -22.95 -1.44 11.23
N SER A 435 -22.70 -0.26 10.69
CA SER A 435 -23.69 0.83 10.53
C SER A 435 -24.61 0.65 9.31
N ARG A 436 -25.81 1.28 9.34
CA ARG A 436 -26.82 1.29 8.27
C ARG A 436 -26.36 2.03 7.01
N ASN A 437 -25.65 3.14 7.19
CA ASN A 437 -25.38 4.09 6.12
C ASN A 437 -24.00 3.86 5.50
N CYS A 438 -23.91 2.76 4.74
CA CYS A 438 -22.78 2.51 3.86
C CYS A 438 -23.10 3.05 2.46
N GLN A 439 -22.99 4.36 2.25
CA GLN A 439 -22.84 4.91 0.90
C GLN A 439 -21.37 5.33 0.75
N GLY A 440 -20.68 4.65 -0.18
CA GLY A 440 -19.25 4.80 -0.43
C GLY A 440 -18.93 5.90 -1.42
#